data_AF-A0A514WZY3-F1
#
_entry.id   AF-A0A514WZY3-F1
#
_cell.length_a   1.000
_cell.length_b   1.000
_cell.length_c   1.000
_cell.angle_alpha   90.00
_cell.angle_beta   90.00
_cell.angle_gamma   90.00
#
_symmetry.space_group_name_H-M   'P 1'
#
loop_
_entity.id
_entity.type
_entity.pdbx_description
1 polymer ?
#
loop_
_entity_poly.entity_id
_entity_poly.type
_entity_poly.pdbx_seq_one_letter_code
_entity_poly.pdbx_strand_id
1 'polypeptide(L)'
;MKTLISKITMITSLLGAMTLLPSLGHASEMRLQNQTIYLSTFVIYKGDILVAHIQIPPSGLGVVRTDSPFQVQALTKRGGQTLNSQTLNLDRPKNFDAVITESGSTLSFDIVDSAPSYLDAVAFNNTTASPVQFMIKHEGAPAQSFIVNGNDSKILSIDETFRIYAIINGVTTAVYKTTNPNAVANAVVISQQDFDYYDLVIE
;
A
#
# COMPACT_ATOMS: atom_id res chain seq x y z
N MET A 1 19.89 76.43 24.76
CA MET A 1 21.23 75.84 24.95
C MET A 1 21.18 74.41 24.43
N LYS A 2 21.86 74.13 23.30
CA LYS A 2 22.34 72.80 22.82
C LYS A 2 21.27 71.68 22.62
N THR A 3 21.07 71.00 21.50
CA THR A 3 21.87 70.77 20.30
C THR A 3 20.98 70.08 19.25
N LEU A 4 21.07 70.54 18.00
CA LEU A 4 20.69 69.79 16.78
C LEU A 4 21.64 68.60 16.61
N ILE A 5 21.17 67.40 16.27
CA ILE A 5 21.82 66.53 15.26
C ILE A 5 20.74 65.61 14.67
N SER A 6 20.43 65.89 13.40
CA SER A 6 19.82 64.99 12.44
C SER A 6 20.92 64.12 11.82
N LYS A 7 20.68 62.82 11.77
CA LYS A 7 21.26 61.77 10.90
C LYS A 7 20.56 60.48 11.35
N ILE A 8 19.88 59.72 10.49
CA ILE A 8 20.50 58.72 9.63
C ILE A 8 19.58 58.43 8.44
N THR A 9 20.11 58.65 7.25
CA THR A 9 19.79 57.94 6.02
C THR A 9 20.33 56.52 6.11
N MET A 10 19.49 55.50 5.95
CA MET A 10 19.67 54.44 4.95
C MET A 10 18.54 53.42 5.07
N ILE A 11 17.73 53.37 4.01
CA ILE A 11 16.87 52.25 3.68
C ILE A 11 17.80 51.08 3.35
N THR A 12 17.75 50.01 4.13
CA THR A 12 18.26 48.71 3.69
C THR A 12 17.09 47.75 3.76
N SER A 13 16.36 47.62 2.64
CA SER A 13 15.43 46.53 2.43
C SER A 13 16.24 45.24 2.41
N LEU A 14 16.27 44.52 3.53
CA LEU A 14 16.63 43.12 3.52
C LEU A 14 15.48 42.39 2.83
N LEU A 15 15.58 42.29 1.50
CA LEU A 15 14.80 41.36 0.71
C LEU A 15 15.31 39.96 1.11
N GLY A 16 14.80 39.46 2.23
CA GLY A 16 14.97 38.07 2.60
C GLY A 16 14.36 37.25 1.48
N ALA A 17 15.20 36.62 0.68
CA ALA A 17 14.79 35.61 -0.27
C ALA A 17 14.04 34.53 0.52
N MET A 18 12.71 34.65 0.52
CA MET A 18 11.81 33.60 0.96
C MET A 18 11.95 32.50 -0.07
N THR A 19 12.99 31.69 0.12
CA THR A 19 13.11 30.39 -0.52
C THR A 19 11.91 29.62 -0.02
N LEU A 20 10.88 29.56 -0.87
CA LEU A 20 9.88 28.51 -0.81
C LEU A 20 10.67 27.21 -0.86
N LEU A 21 10.96 26.64 0.32
CA LEU A 21 11.23 25.22 0.42
C LEU A 21 10.04 24.57 -0.29
N PRO A 22 10.24 23.75 -1.33
CA PRO A 22 9.17 22.88 -1.76
C PRO A 22 8.76 22.12 -0.50
N SER A 23 7.48 22.19 -0.12
CA SER A 23 6.98 21.30 0.91
C SER A 23 7.36 19.91 0.43
N LEU A 24 8.30 19.25 1.12
CA LEU A 24 8.43 17.81 0.98
C LEU A 24 7.02 17.31 1.26
N GLY A 25 6.31 16.85 0.21
CA GLY A 25 5.13 16.05 0.41
C GLY A 25 5.60 14.95 1.35
N HIS A 26 5.09 14.97 2.58
CA HIS A 26 5.51 13.95 3.53
C HIS A 26 5.07 12.64 2.89
N ALA A 27 6.01 11.72 2.70
CA ALA A 27 5.68 10.36 2.29
C ALA A 27 4.57 9.87 3.24
N SER A 28 3.50 9.32 2.70
CA SER A 28 2.38 8.89 3.54
C SER A 28 2.76 7.57 4.19
N GLU A 29 2.89 7.58 5.51
CA GLU A 29 3.43 6.47 6.28
C GLU A 29 2.56 6.18 7.50
N MET A 30 2.13 4.94 7.63
CA MET A 30 1.40 4.47 8.80
C MET A 30 2.39 3.94 9.84
N ARG A 31 2.28 4.42 11.07
CA ARG A 31 3.15 3.99 12.17
C ARG A 31 2.49 2.89 12.96
N LEU A 32 3.24 1.84 13.26
CA LEU A 32 2.76 0.68 14.00
C LEU A 32 3.55 0.56 15.29
N GLN A 33 2.88 0.38 16.41
CA GLN A 33 3.50 0.26 17.71
C GLN A 33 2.95 -0.96 18.44
N ASN A 34 3.84 -1.86 18.82
CA ASN A 34 3.49 -2.97 19.69
C ASN A 34 3.77 -2.59 21.14
N GLN A 35 2.74 -2.21 21.89
CA GLN A 35 2.87 -1.88 23.31
C GLN A 35 2.69 -3.11 24.22
N THR A 36 2.52 -4.30 23.64
CA THR A 36 2.37 -5.54 24.39
C THR A 36 3.71 -6.17 24.70
N ILE A 37 3.70 -7.14 25.64
CA ILE A 37 4.86 -7.97 25.95
C ILE A 37 5.03 -9.16 24.99
N TYR A 38 4.14 -9.31 24.01
CA TYR A 38 4.11 -10.42 23.06
C TYR A 38 4.55 -9.98 21.67
N LEU A 39 4.92 -10.93 20.82
CA LEU A 39 5.08 -10.65 19.39
C LEU A 39 3.70 -10.34 18.78
N SER A 40 3.62 -9.23 18.06
CA SER A 40 2.37 -8.78 17.42
C SER A 40 2.54 -8.74 15.91
N THR A 41 1.60 -9.34 15.19
CA THR A 41 1.58 -9.28 13.73
C THR A 41 0.51 -8.30 13.28
N PHE A 42 0.91 -7.22 12.61
CA PHE A 42 -0.01 -6.25 12.04
C PHE A 42 -0.34 -6.63 10.60
N VAL A 43 -1.63 -6.58 10.27
CA VAL A 43 -2.13 -6.83 8.91
C VAL A 43 -2.91 -5.61 8.45
N ILE A 44 -2.51 -5.05 7.30
CA ILE A 44 -3.07 -3.81 6.75
C ILE A 44 -3.47 -4.06 5.30
N TYR A 45 -4.73 -3.79 4.99
CA TYR A 45 -5.25 -3.73 3.62
C TYR A 45 -5.58 -2.29 3.25
N LYS A 46 -5.44 -1.93 1.97
CA LYS A 46 -5.98 -0.71 1.35
C LYS A 46 -6.94 -1.15 0.25
N GLY A 47 -8.23 -0.82 0.39
CA GLY A 47 -9.27 -1.54 -0.35
C GLY A 47 -9.15 -3.03 -0.05
N ASP A 48 -9.00 -3.87 -1.08
CA ASP A 48 -8.77 -5.31 -1.01
C ASP A 48 -7.32 -5.75 -1.14
N ILE A 49 -6.38 -4.82 -1.32
CA ILE A 49 -4.97 -5.13 -1.52
C ILE A 49 -4.22 -5.14 -0.19
N LEU A 50 -3.50 -6.22 0.09
CA LEU A 50 -2.62 -6.31 1.26
C LEU A 50 -1.46 -5.32 1.10
N VAL A 51 -1.30 -4.39 2.04
CA VAL A 51 -0.22 -3.40 2.05
C VAL A 51 0.92 -3.86 2.95
N ALA A 52 0.58 -4.48 4.08
CA ALA A 52 1.56 -4.94 5.04
C ALA A 52 1.07 -6.15 5.82
N HIS A 53 2.00 -7.07 6.07
CA HIS A 53 1.88 -8.17 7.00
C HIS A 53 3.20 -8.29 7.75
N ILE A 54 3.30 -7.59 8.88
CA ILE A 54 4.59 -7.32 9.54
C ILE A 54 4.52 -7.77 11.00
N GLN A 55 5.54 -8.50 11.43
CA GLN A 55 5.73 -8.87 12.83
C GLN A 55 6.56 -7.80 13.54
N ILE A 56 6.07 -7.33 14.68
CA ILE A 56 6.72 -6.32 15.50
C ILE A 56 6.99 -6.90 16.89
N PRO A 57 8.25 -6.93 17.36
CA PRO A 57 8.59 -7.47 18.68
C PRO A 57 7.94 -6.64 19.81
N PRO A 58 7.93 -7.16 21.04
CA PRO A 58 7.45 -6.43 22.22
C PRO A 58 8.09 -5.03 22.32
N SER A 59 7.29 -4.02 22.64
CA SER A 59 7.70 -2.59 22.69
C SER A 59 8.29 -2.04 21.38
N GLY A 60 8.14 -2.77 20.27
CA GLY A 60 8.72 -2.43 18.98
C GLY A 60 7.91 -1.41 18.19
N LEU A 61 8.55 -0.85 17.16
CA LEU A 61 7.96 0.08 16.21
C LEU A 61 8.14 -0.45 14.78
N GLY A 62 7.13 -0.18 13.94
CA GLY A 62 7.13 -0.44 12.51
C GLY A 62 6.61 0.77 11.75
N VAL A 63 6.98 0.84 10.48
CA VAL A 63 6.51 1.87 9.55
C VAL A 63 6.10 1.17 8.26
N VAL A 64 4.95 1.56 7.72
CA VAL A 64 4.43 1.06 6.44
C VAL A 64 4.23 2.23 5.51
N ARG A 65 4.86 2.18 4.33
CA ARG A 65 4.56 3.16 3.28
C ARG A 65 3.20 2.87 2.67
N THR A 66 2.33 3.87 2.70
CA THR A 66 0.93 3.74 2.25
C THR A 66 0.68 4.41 0.90
N ASP A 67 1.64 5.20 0.42
CA ASP A 67 1.66 5.88 -0.88
C ASP A 67 2.51 5.19 -1.94
N SER A 68 3.17 4.08 -1.59
CA SER A 68 4.01 3.36 -2.53
C SER A 68 3.15 2.71 -3.63
N PRO A 69 3.58 2.76 -4.91
CA PRO A 69 2.80 2.24 -6.01
C PRO A 69 2.74 0.72 -5.98
N PHE A 70 1.58 0.17 -6.30
CA PHE A 70 1.45 -1.27 -6.54
C PHE A 70 1.92 -1.64 -7.94
N GLN A 71 2.41 -2.86 -8.07
CA GLN A 71 2.83 -3.44 -9.33
C GLN A 71 2.14 -4.78 -9.55
N VAL A 72 1.80 -5.09 -10.80
CA VAL A 72 1.11 -6.31 -11.21
C VAL A 72 1.97 -7.08 -12.19
N GLN A 73 2.08 -8.38 -11.96
CA GLN A 73 2.68 -9.35 -12.87
C GLN A 73 1.78 -10.56 -12.95
N ALA A 74 1.78 -11.25 -14.09
CA ALA A 74 1.04 -12.49 -14.28
C ALA A 74 1.99 -13.61 -14.69
N LEU A 75 1.57 -14.82 -14.35
CA LEU A 75 2.22 -16.07 -14.74
C LEU A 75 1.15 -17.05 -15.21
N THR A 76 1.45 -17.81 -16.26
CA THR A 76 0.62 -18.94 -16.68
C THR A 76 1.48 -20.11 -17.16
N LYS A 77 0.86 -21.28 -17.34
CA LYS A 77 1.50 -22.45 -17.92
C LYS A 77 0.73 -22.90 -19.15
N ARG A 78 1.42 -23.04 -20.28
CA ARG A 78 0.85 -23.56 -21.54
C ARG A 78 1.83 -24.53 -22.17
N GLY A 79 1.36 -25.73 -22.51
CA GLY A 79 2.22 -26.76 -23.13
C GLY A 79 3.43 -27.17 -22.29
N GLY A 80 3.34 -27.09 -20.96
CA GLY A 80 4.46 -27.38 -20.05
C GLY A 80 5.46 -26.22 -19.88
N GLN A 81 5.35 -25.15 -20.67
CA GLN A 81 6.16 -23.94 -20.53
C GLN A 81 5.51 -22.96 -19.54
N THR A 82 6.31 -22.43 -18.62
CA THR A 82 5.91 -21.29 -17.77
C THR A 82 6.16 -20.00 -18.52
N LEU A 83 5.12 -19.16 -18.64
CA LEU A 83 5.18 -17.86 -19.29
C LEU A 83 4.96 -16.77 -18.24
N ASN A 84 5.73 -15.68 -18.32
CA ASN A 84 5.65 -14.54 -17.41
C ASN A 84 5.38 -13.27 -18.21
N SER A 85 4.48 -12.43 -17.70
CA SER A 85 4.27 -11.11 -18.28
C SER A 85 5.34 -10.12 -17.82
N GLN A 86 5.40 -8.98 -18.52
CA GLN A 86 5.97 -7.76 -17.98
C GLN A 86 5.26 -7.32 -16.68
N THR A 87 5.93 -6.48 -15.90
CA THR A 87 5.35 -5.85 -14.70
C THR A 87 4.72 -4.52 -15.07
N LEU A 88 3.47 -4.30 -14.65
CA LEU A 88 2.73 -3.05 -14.89
C LEU A 88 2.41 -2.34 -13.57
N ASN A 89 2.29 -1.02 -13.59
CA ASN A 89 1.89 -0.26 -12.41
C ASN A 89 0.37 -0.29 -12.21
N LEU A 90 -0.05 -0.43 -10.95
CA LEU A 90 -1.41 -0.24 -10.47
C LEU A 90 -1.45 1.04 -9.63
N ASP A 91 -1.70 2.15 -10.32
CA ASP A 91 -1.73 3.52 -9.81
C ASP A 91 -3.13 4.15 -9.88
N ARG A 92 -4.05 3.51 -10.59
CA ARG A 92 -5.44 3.96 -10.81
C ARG A 92 -6.34 2.77 -11.17
N PRO A 93 -7.67 2.93 -11.06
CA PRO A 93 -8.62 1.94 -11.55
C PRO A 93 -8.36 1.60 -13.02
N LYS A 94 -8.22 0.31 -13.33
CA LYS A 94 -8.04 -0.21 -14.68
C LYS A 94 -8.38 -1.70 -14.73
N ASN A 95 -8.48 -2.24 -15.93
CA ASN A 95 -8.56 -3.68 -16.15
C ASN A 95 -7.20 -4.21 -16.58
N PHE A 96 -6.84 -5.40 -16.13
CA PHE A 96 -5.65 -6.14 -16.53
C PHE A 96 -6.08 -7.41 -17.25
N ASP A 97 -5.94 -7.41 -18.57
CA ASP A 97 -6.32 -8.52 -19.43
C ASP A 97 -5.09 -9.39 -19.70
N ALA A 98 -5.06 -10.61 -19.17
CA ALA A 98 -4.00 -11.57 -19.45
C ALA A 98 -4.24 -12.20 -20.84
N VAL A 99 -3.28 -12.04 -21.75
CA VAL A 99 -3.39 -12.45 -23.16
C VAL A 99 -2.18 -13.29 -23.56
N ILE A 100 -2.44 -14.39 -24.27
CA ILE A 100 -1.38 -15.16 -24.96
C ILE A 100 -1.48 -14.90 -26.45
N THR A 101 -0.40 -14.42 -27.05
CA THR A 101 -0.28 -14.24 -28.49
C THR A 101 0.67 -15.28 -29.06
N GLU A 102 0.34 -15.86 -30.21
CA GLU A 102 1.14 -16.87 -30.89
C GLU A 102 1.62 -16.31 -32.24
N SER A 103 2.93 -16.33 -32.47
CA SER A 103 3.54 -15.95 -33.74
C SER A 103 4.49 -17.04 -34.18
N GLY A 104 4.02 -17.86 -35.14
CA GLY A 104 4.72 -19.08 -35.54
C GLY A 104 4.75 -20.10 -34.39
N SER A 105 5.94 -20.47 -33.92
CA SER A 105 6.14 -21.39 -32.80
C SER A 105 6.43 -20.71 -31.46
N THR A 106 6.41 -19.37 -31.43
CA THR A 106 6.72 -18.58 -30.23
C THR A 106 5.43 -18.11 -29.57
N LEU A 107 5.31 -18.39 -28.27
CA LEU A 107 4.26 -17.86 -27.41
C LEU A 107 4.76 -16.60 -26.68
N SER A 108 4.02 -15.50 -26.79
CA SER A 108 4.15 -14.34 -25.90
C SER A 108 3.02 -14.35 -24.90
N PHE A 109 3.31 -13.95 -23.66
CA PHE A 109 2.31 -13.78 -22.62
C PHE A 109 2.44 -12.39 -22.02
N ASP A 110 1.36 -11.62 -22.13
CA ASP A 110 1.34 -10.23 -21.73
C ASP A 110 0.11 -9.94 -20.88
N ILE A 111 0.21 -8.87 -20.09
CA ILE A 111 -0.95 -8.19 -19.53
C ILE A 111 -1.12 -6.92 -20.35
N VAL A 112 -2.34 -6.70 -20.84
CA VAL A 112 -2.73 -5.45 -21.48
C VAL A 112 -3.63 -4.70 -20.51
N ASP A 113 -3.38 -3.42 -20.29
CA ASP A 113 -4.27 -2.58 -19.51
C ASP A 113 -5.35 -1.94 -20.39
N SER A 114 -6.57 -1.90 -19.86
CA SER A 114 -7.72 -1.28 -20.54
C SER A 114 -8.50 -0.39 -19.57
N ALA A 115 -9.40 0.42 -20.12
CA ALA A 115 -10.21 1.33 -19.33
C ALA A 115 -10.97 0.55 -18.24
N PRO A 116 -11.09 1.10 -17.01
CA PRO A 116 -11.72 0.40 -15.92
C PRO A 116 -13.20 0.10 -16.20
N SER A 117 -13.64 -1.09 -15.79
CA SER A 117 -15.08 -1.39 -15.73
C SER A 117 -15.77 -0.82 -14.48
N TYR A 118 -15.01 -0.36 -13.50
CA TYR A 118 -15.49 0.13 -12.20
C TYR A 118 -14.66 1.33 -11.73
N LEU A 119 -15.29 2.32 -11.08
CA LEU A 119 -14.60 3.55 -10.66
C LEU A 119 -13.59 3.35 -9.53
N ASP A 120 -13.83 2.42 -8.61
CA ASP A 120 -13.00 2.22 -7.41
C ASP A 120 -12.44 0.79 -7.32
N ALA A 121 -12.34 0.10 -8.46
CA ALA A 121 -11.86 -1.27 -8.49
C ALA A 121 -10.93 -1.54 -9.68
N VAL A 122 -10.14 -2.59 -9.53
CA VAL A 122 -9.32 -3.18 -10.58
C VAL A 122 -9.91 -4.55 -10.94
N ALA A 123 -10.00 -4.84 -12.23
CA ALA A 123 -10.38 -6.17 -12.72
C ALA A 123 -9.15 -6.90 -13.28
N PHE A 124 -9.01 -8.16 -12.93
CA PHE A 124 -7.99 -9.07 -13.45
C PHE A 124 -8.68 -10.14 -14.25
N ASN A 125 -8.59 -10.05 -15.58
CA ASN A 125 -9.32 -10.90 -16.50
C ASN A 125 -8.39 -11.93 -17.11
N ASN A 126 -8.80 -13.19 -17.10
CA ASN A 126 -8.08 -14.24 -17.81
C ASN A 126 -8.77 -14.52 -19.15
N THR A 127 -8.19 -14.00 -20.24
CA THR A 127 -8.71 -14.25 -21.60
C THR A 127 -8.19 -15.55 -22.21
N THR A 128 -7.38 -16.30 -21.46
CA THR A 128 -6.73 -17.53 -21.90
C THR A 128 -7.49 -18.75 -21.38
N ALA A 129 -7.27 -19.92 -22.00
CA ALA A 129 -7.85 -21.18 -21.52
C ALA A 129 -7.16 -21.73 -20.26
N SER A 130 -5.90 -21.36 -20.01
CA SER A 130 -5.12 -21.88 -18.88
C SER A 130 -5.30 -20.99 -17.65
N PRO A 131 -5.22 -21.52 -16.42
CA PRO A 131 -5.21 -20.67 -15.24
C PRO A 131 -4.07 -19.65 -15.29
N VAL A 132 -4.37 -18.42 -14.87
CA VAL A 132 -3.39 -17.34 -14.76
C VAL A 132 -3.26 -16.97 -13.29
N GLN A 133 -2.03 -17.00 -12.77
CA GLN A 133 -1.71 -16.45 -11.47
C GLN A 133 -1.36 -14.97 -11.64
N PHE A 134 -2.14 -14.10 -11.03
CA PHE A 134 -1.78 -12.69 -10.88
C PHE A 134 -1.06 -12.50 -9.54
N MET A 135 0.00 -11.69 -9.57
CA MET A 135 0.78 -11.30 -8.40
C MET A 135 0.83 -9.79 -8.33
N ILE A 136 0.34 -9.26 -7.21
CA ILE A 136 0.46 -7.86 -6.83
C ILE A 136 1.70 -7.73 -5.93
N LYS A 137 2.54 -6.75 -6.21
CA LYS A 137 3.70 -6.37 -5.41
C LYS A 137 3.49 -4.98 -4.82
N HIS A 138 3.99 -4.79 -3.61
CA HIS A 138 4.08 -3.50 -2.91
C HIS A 138 5.52 -3.30 -2.47
N GLU A 139 6.11 -2.13 -2.75
CA GLU A 139 7.53 -1.85 -2.50
C GLU A 139 8.49 -2.93 -3.05
N GLY A 140 8.15 -3.53 -4.19
CA GLY A 140 8.93 -4.60 -4.83
C GLY A 140 8.79 -5.99 -4.21
N ALA A 141 8.12 -6.11 -3.06
CA ALA A 141 7.84 -7.39 -2.40
C ALA A 141 6.44 -7.93 -2.81
N PRO A 142 6.24 -9.26 -2.90
CA PRO A 142 4.91 -9.83 -3.12
C PRO A 142 3.96 -9.43 -1.99
N ALA A 143 2.90 -8.72 -2.35
CA ALA A 143 1.83 -8.30 -1.45
C ALA A 143 0.70 -9.32 -1.45
N GLN A 144 0.28 -9.76 -2.63
CA GLN A 144 -0.85 -10.66 -2.78
C GLN A 144 -0.72 -11.45 -4.07
N SER A 145 -1.22 -12.68 -4.10
CA SER A 145 -1.39 -13.42 -5.34
C SER A 145 -2.66 -14.23 -5.33
N PHE A 146 -3.23 -14.45 -6.51
CA PHE A 146 -4.44 -15.23 -6.69
C PHE A 146 -4.47 -15.82 -8.10
N ILE A 147 -5.26 -16.87 -8.26
CA ILE A 147 -5.43 -17.56 -9.54
C ILE A 147 -6.79 -17.16 -10.11
N VAL A 148 -6.79 -16.79 -11.39
CA VAL A 148 -8.00 -16.56 -12.18
C VAL A 148 -8.08 -17.68 -13.22
N ASN A 149 -9.16 -18.45 -13.21
CA ASN A 149 -9.37 -19.53 -14.15
C ASN A 149 -9.75 -18.98 -15.54
N GLY A 150 -9.67 -19.82 -16.57
CA GLY A 150 -9.89 -19.37 -17.95
C GLY A 150 -11.29 -18.79 -18.16
N ASN A 151 -11.35 -17.65 -18.87
CA ASN A 151 -12.56 -16.85 -19.12
C ASN A 151 -13.27 -16.34 -17.84
N ASP A 152 -12.55 -16.25 -16.73
CA ASP A 152 -13.03 -15.68 -15.48
C ASP A 152 -12.35 -14.36 -15.15
N SER A 153 -12.89 -13.65 -14.17
CA SER A 153 -12.42 -12.35 -13.72
C SER A 153 -12.36 -12.28 -12.19
N LYS A 154 -11.30 -11.69 -11.66
CA LYS A 154 -11.24 -11.29 -10.25
C LYS A 154 -11.30 -9.78 -10.15
N ILE A 155 -12.19 -9.26 -9.32
CA ILE A 155 -12.30 -7.83 -9.03
C ILE A 155 -11.77 -7.60 -7.61
N LEU A 156 -10.95 -6.57 -7.44
CA LEU A 156 -10.47 -6.10 -6.13
C LEU A 156 -10.82 -4.62 -5.97
N SER A 157 -11.36 -4.25 -4.81
CA SER A 157 -11.46 -2.83 -4.43
C SER A 157 -10.07 -2.22 -4.31
N ILE A 158 -9.90 -1.00 -4.81
CA ILE A 158 -8.72 -0.17 -4.58
C ILE A 158 -9.09 1.15 -3.90
N ASP A 159 -10.20 1.14 -3.15
CA ASP A 159 -10.61 2.28 -2.35
C ASP A 159 -9.50 2.74 -1.38
N GLU A 160 -9.56 4.02 -1.00
CA GLU A 160 -8.58 4.64 -0.09
C GLU A 160 -8.87 4.33 1.40
N THR A 161 -9.67 3.30 1.69
CA THR A 161 -9.95 2.87 3.07
C THR A 161 -8.97 1.80 3.48
N PHE A 162 -8.24 2.08 4.56
CA PHE A 162 -7.40 1.11 5.23
C PHE A 162 -8.21 0.25 6.18
N ARG A 163 -7.96 -1.06 6.17
CA ARG A 163 -8.46 -2.03 7.15
C ARG A 163 -7.28 -2.62 7.90
N ILE A 164 -7.29 -2.48 9.22
CA ILE A 164 -6.14 -2.77 10.07
C ILE A 164 -6.58 -3.67 11.21
N TYR A 165 -5.82 -4.71 11.50
CA TYR A 165 -5.96 -5.53 12.71
C TYR A 165 -4.58 -6.05 13.13
N ALA A 166 -4.49 -6.48 14.39
CA ALA A 166 -3.31 -7.15 14.92
C ALA A 166 -3.63 -8.59 15.34
N ILE A 167 -2.64 -9.45 15.26
CA ILE A 167 -2.65 -10.81 15.82
C ILE A 167 -1.61 -10.85 16.92
N ILE A 168 -2.06 -11.00 18.17
CA ILE A 168 -1.23 -10.88 19.37
C ILE A 168 -1.40 -12.17 20.15
N ASN A 169 -0.31 -12.93 20.33
CA ASN A 169 -0.34 -14.24 20.97
C ASN A 169 -1.44 -15.18 20.41
N GLY A 170 -1.65 -15.14 19.09
CA GLY A 170 -2.68 -15.93 18.39
C GLY A 170 -4.10 -15.37 18.45
N VAL A 171 -4.34 -14.25 19.16
CA VAL A 171 -5.64 -13.58 19.24
C VAL A 171 -5.71 -12.45 18.22
N THR A 172 -6.73 -12.46 17.36
CA THR A 172 -7.00 -11.40 16.39
C THR A 172 -7.83 -10.29 17.03
N THR A 173 -7.35 -9.04 16.96
CA THR A 173 -8.09 -7.86 17.44
C THR A 173 -9.30 -7.54 16.55
N ALA A 174 -10.15 -6.62 17.00
CA ALA A 174 -11.15 -6.01 16.12
C ALA A 174 -10.47 -5.35 14.90
N VAL A 175 -11.18 -5.33 13.77
CA VAL A 175 -10.74 -4.65 12.56
C VAL A 175 -11.09 -3.17 12.66
N TYR A 176 -10.07 -2.31 12.61
CA TYR A 176 -10.25 -0.87 12.49
C TYR A 176 -10.27 -0.43 11.03
N LYS A 177 -11.02 0.63 10.74
CA LYS A 177 -11.10 1.24 9.40
C LYS A 177 -10.77 2.72 9.46
N THR A 178 -9.93 3.19 8.55
CA THR A 178 -9.56 4.60 8.45
C THR A 178 -9.25 4.99 7.01
N THR A 179 -9.43 6.26 6.67
CA THR A 179 -8.91 6.85 5.42
C THR A 179 -7.66 7.69 5.66
N ASN A 180 -7.16 7.77 6.89
CA ASN A 180 -5.93 8.48 7.21
C ASN A 180 -4.72 7.58 6.88
N PRO A 181 -3.93 7.91 5.82
CA PRO A 181 -2.77 7.10 5.46
C PRO A 181 -1.61 7.26 6.45
N ASN A 182 -1.67 8.25 7.34
CA ASN A 182 -0.67 8.54 8.37
C ASN A 182 -1.10 8.12 9.78
N ALA A 183 -2.10 7.23 9.90
CA ALA A 183 -2.61 6.80 11.20
C ALA A 183 -1.52 6.12 12.05
N VAL A 184 -1.68 6.16 13.37
CA VAL A 184 -0.82 5.44 14.32
C VAL A 184 -1.61 4.27 14.91
N ALA A 185 -1.16 3.04 14.63
CA ALA A 185 -1.79 1.81 15.10
C ALA A 185 -1.05 1.22 16.29
N ASN A 186 -1.72 1.13 17.43
CA ASN A 186 -1.17 0.65 18.69
C ASN A 186 -1.81 -0.69 19.07
N ALA A 187 -1.02 -1.76 19.09
CA ALA A 187 -1.42 -3.02 19.72
C ALA A 187 -1.21 -2.92 21.23
N VAL A 188 -2.28 -3.09 22.00
CA VAL A 188 -2.29 -2.87 23.46
C VAL A 188 -2.91 -4.05 24.21
N VAL A 189 -2.56 -4.19 25.49
CA VAL A 189 -3.23 -5.08 26.43
C VAL A 189 -4.25 -4.27 27.21
N ILE A 190 -5.53 -4.63 27.16
CA ILE A 190 -6.61 -3.89 27.81
C ILE A 190 -7.02 -4.49 29.16
N SER A 191 -6.72 -5.76 29.41
CA SER A 191 -6.92 -6.42 30.71
C SER A 191 -6.02 -7.65 30.85
N GLN A 192 -5.60 -7.94 32.08
CA GLN A 192 -4.72 -9.05 32.48
C GLN A 192 -5.27 -9.86 33.67
N GLN A 193 -6.57 -9.77 33.98
CA GLN A 193 -7.12 -10.34 35.22
C GLN A 193 -7.17 -11.88 35.22
N ASP A 194 -7.72 -12.50 34.16
CA ASP A 194 -7.85 -13.97 34.03
C ASP A 194 -7.38 -14.50 32.66
N PHE A 195 -7.51 -13.67 31.63
CA PHE A 195 -6.99 -13.87 30.28
C PHE A 195 -6.46 -12.52 29.78
N ASP A 196 -5.42 -12.55 28.97
CA ASP A 196 -4.97 -11.35 28.28
C ASP A 196 -5.96 -10.98 27.20
N TYR A 197 -6.54 -9.78 27.32
CA TYR A 197 -7.37 -9.18 26.29
C TYR A 197 -6.55 -8.15 25.52
N TYR A 198 -6.62 -8.22 24.20
CA TYR A 198 -5.88 -7.34 23.32
C TYR A 198 -6.80 -6.48 22.48
N ASP A 199 -6.32 -5.28 22.17
CA ASP A 199 -7.03 -4.34 21.30
C ASP A 199 -6.07 -3.64 20.34
N LEU A 200 -6.64 -3.06 19.29
CA LEU A 200 -5.96 -2.18 18.36
C LEU A 200 -6.53 -0.76 18.49
N VAL A 201 -5.73 0.15 19.02
CA VAL A 201 -6.09 1.57 19.17
C VAL A 201 -5.47 2.36 18.02
N ILE A 202 -6.25 3.23 17.38
CA ILE A 202 -5.83 4.03 16.24
C ILE A 202 -5.96 5.52 16.56
N GLU A 203 -4.88 6.27 16.30
CA GLU A 203 -4.78 7.73 16.44
C GLU A 203 -4.58 8.41 15.07
#